data_AF-A0A7V4A061-F1
#
_entry.id   AF-A0A7V4A061-F1
#
_cell.length_a   1.000
_cell.length_b   1.000
_cell.length_c   1.000
_cell.angle_alpha   90.00
_cell.angle_beta   90.00
_cell.angle_gamma   90.00
#
_symmetry.space_group_name_H-M   'P 1'
#
loop_
_entity.id
_entity.type
_entity.pdbx_description
1 polymer ?
#
loop_
_entity_poly.entity_id
_entity_poly.type
_entity_poly.pdbx_seq_one_letter_code
_entity_poly.pdbx_strand_id
1 'polypeptide(L)' 'MMLSRRELIKLGALSGSGVLLGEKATELLSKAEAAAQRTPGFYPLNDPENQIYSVCLQCNTGCPTKVKIYEGAVA' A
#
# COMPACT_ATOMS: atom_id res chain seq x y z
N MET A 1 -18.07 -20.06 5.51
CA MET A 1 -17.11 -20.54 4.50
C MET A 1 -16.01 -19.49 4.40
N MET A 2 -14.78 -19.79 4.87
CA MET A 2 -13.68 -18.83 4.88
C MET A 2 -12.98 -18.85 3.51
N LEU A 3 -13.00 -17.71 2.82
CA LEU A 3 -12.30 -17.56 1.54
C LEU A 3 -10.79 -17.56 1.78
N SER A 4 -10.04 -18.44 1.11
CA SER A 4 -8.59 -18.46 1.22
C SER A 4 -7.97 -17.35 0.36
N ARG A 5 -6.80 -16.83 0.78
CA ARG A 5 -6.04 -15.83 0.00
C ARG A 5 -5.79 -16.27 -1.45
N ARG A 6 -5.61 -17.58 -1.67
CA ARG A 6 -5.39 -18.17 -2.99
C ARG A 6 -6.65 -18.14 -3.86
N GLU A 7 -7.82 -18.36 -3.29
CA GLU A 7 -9.09 -18.26 -4.02
C GLU A 7 -9.40 -16.82 -4.41
N LEU A 8 -9.10 -15.86 -3.54
CA LEU A 8 -9.24 -14.43 -3.84
C LEU A 8 -8.42 -14.01 -5.07
N ILE A 9 -7.15 -14.44 -5.14
CA ILE A 9 -6.25 -14.14 -6.27
C ILE A 9 -6.74 -14.80 -7.57
N LYS A 10 -7.20 -16.06 -7.50
CA LYS A 10 -7.78 -16.76 -8.66
C LYS A 10 -9.05 -16.09 -9.16
N LEU A 11 -9.91 -15.63 -8.26
CA LEU A 11 -11.12 -14.91 -8.62
C LEU A 11 -10.78 -13.60 -9.34
N GLY A 12 -9.81 -12.84 -8.83
CA GLY A 12 -9.36 -11.57 -9.43
C GLY A 12 -8.68 -11.75 -10.79
N ALA A 13 -7.99 -12.87 -11.02
CA ALA A 13 -7.39 -13.19 -12.31
C ALA A 13 -8.43 -13.63 -13.36
N LEU A 14 -9.44 -14.39 -12.94
CA LEU A 14 -10.53 -14.84 -13.82
C LEU A 14 -11.53 -13.71 -14.15
N SER A 15 -11.74 -12.79 -13.22
CA SER A 15 -12.79 -11.77 -13.34
C SER A 15 -12.32 -10.47 -14.00
N GLY A 16 -11.03 -10.37 -14.36
CA GLY A 16 -10.47 -9.17 -14.97
C GLY A 16 -10.73 -7.97 -14.06
N SER A 17 -9.87 -7.77 -13.06
CA SER A 17 -9.98 -6.72 -12.03
C SER A 17 -10.23 -5.28 -12.51
N GLY A 18 -10.25 -4.98 -13.81
CA GLY A 18 -10.68 -3.70 -14.37
C GLY A 18 -12.19 -3.55 -14.65
N VAL A 19 -12.94 -4.63 -14.94
CA VAL A 19 -14.33 -4.49 -15.47
C VAL A 19 -15.39 -4.54 -14.37
N LEU A 20 -15.21 -5.36 -13.33
CA LEU A 20 -16.17 -5.42 -12.21
C LEU A 20 -16.09 -4.24 -11.25
N LEU A 21 -15.06 -3.43 -11.38
CA LEU A 21 -14.70 -2.39 -10.44
C LEU A 21 -15.04 -0.98 -10.94
N GLY A 22 -15.70 -0.76 -12.08
CA GLY A 22 -16.02 0.59 -12.61
C GLY A 22 -16.50 1.62 -11.56
N GLU A 23 -17.82 1.78 -11.38
CA GLU A 23 -18.36 2.71 -10.37
C GLU A 23 -18.18 2.23 -8.92
N LYS A 24 -18.01 0.92 -8.72
CA LYS A 24 -17.83 0.35 -7.37
C LYS A 24 -16.41 0.48 -6.85
N ALA A 25 -15.39 0.67 -7.69
CA ALA A 25 -14.02 0.94 -7.22
C ALA A 25 -13.94 2.26 -6.51
N THR A 26 -14.54 3.32 -7.05
CA THR A 26 -14.50 4.64 -6.40
C THR A 26 -15.23 4.61 -5.05
N GLU A 27 -16.34 3.87 -4.95
CA GLU A 27 -17.03 3.63 -3.67
C GLU A 27 -16.19 2.78 -2.69
N LEU A 28 -15.49 1.76 -3.18
CA LEU A 28 -14.63 0.91 -2.35
C LEU A 28 -13.34 1.62 -1.92
N LEU A 29 -12.75 2.45 -2.78
CA LEU A 29 -11.61 3.32 -2.49
C LEU A 29 -11.99 4.38 -1.46
N SER A 30 -13.10 5.09 -1.65
CA SER A 30 -13.58 6.07 -0.67
C SER A 30 -13.93 5.44 0.69
N LYS A 31 -14.49 4.22 0.70
CA LYS A 31 -14.69 3.45 1.95
C LYS A 31 -13.37 3.01 2.58
N ALA A 32 -12.38 2.62 1.78
CA ALA A 32 -11.05 2.24 2.26
C ALA A 32 -10.30 3.45 2.83
N GLU A 33 -10.39 4.62 2.19
CA GLU A 33 -9.87 5.90 2.69
C GLU A 33 -10.55 6.27 4.01
N ALA A 34 -11.88 6.20 4.09
CA ALA A 34 -12.62 6.46 5.32
C ALA A 34 -12.33 5.42 6.41
N ALA A 35 -11.95 4.19 6.07
CA ALA A 35 -11.52 3.18 7.04
C ALA A 35 -10.08 3.41 7.50
N ALA A 36 -9.19 3.88 6.62
CA ALA A 36 -7.83 4.30 6.98
C ALA A 36 -7.87 5.47 7.97
N GLN A 37 -8.79 6.43 7.79
CA GLN A 37 -9.03 7.53 8.73
C GLN A 37 -9.58 7.08 10.10
N ARG A 38 -10.18 5.88 10.20
CA ARG A 38 -10.75 5.33 11.44
C ARG A 38 -9.81 4.38 12.19
N THR A 39 -8.62 4.09 11.65
CA THR A 39 -7.63 3.27 12.36
C THR A 39 -7.03 4.12 13.49
N PRO A 40 -7.24 3.78 14.78
CA PRO A 40 -6.63 4.52 15.87
C PRO A 40 -5.12 4.28 15.82
N GLY A 41 -4.37 5.36 15.57
CA GLY A 41 -2.92 5.33 15.43
C GLY A 41 -2.49 6.08 14.19
N PHE A 42 -2.52 7.42 14.26
CA PHE A 42 -1.79 8.24 13.31
C PHE A 42 -0.32 7.80 13.36
N TYR A 43 0.15 7.19 12.28
CA TYR A 43 1.56 6.82 12.10
C TYR A 43 2.13 7.79 11.07
N PRO A 44 2.73 8.92 11.49
CA PRO A 44 3.18 9.98 10.59
C PRO A 44 4.09 9.45 9.46
N LEU A 45 4.88 8.42 9.76
CA LEU A 45 5.76 7.79 8.79
C LEU A 45 5.01 7.10 7.62
N ASN A 46 3.70 6.90 7.71
CA ASN A 46 2.92 6.37 6.60
C ASN A 46 2.57 7.42 5.54
N ASP A 47 2.72 8.70 5.84
CA ASP A 47 2.46 9.76 4.87
C ASP A 47 3.48 9.67 3.71
N PRO A 48 3.06 9.96 2.47
CA PRO A 48 3.93 9.83 1.29
C PRO A 48 5.12 10.80 1.34
N GLU A 49 4.95 11.96 1.98
CA GLU A 49 6.01 12.94 2.22
C GLU A 49 7.14 12.41 3.12
N ASN A 50 6.84 11.44 3.98
CA ASN A 50 7.81 10.79 4.87
C ASN A 50 8.43 9.55 4.23
N GLN A 51 8.32 9.36 2.91
CA GLN A 51 8.81 8.19 2.19
C GLN A 51 9.75 8.60 1.06
N ILE A 52 11.01 8.17 1.14
CA ILE A 52 12.00 8.39 0.08
C ILE A 52 12.40 7.04 -0.53
N TYR A 53 12.44 7.00 -1.86
CA TYR A 53 12.99 5.88 -2.61
C TYR A 53 14.45 6.17 -2.90
N SER A 54 15.33 5.27 -2.48
CA SER A 54 16.78 5.41 -2.60
C SER A 54 17.43 4.06 -2.88
N VAL A 55 18.76 4.04 -2.86
CA VAL A 55 19.59 2.84 -3.01
C VAL A 55 20.60 2.77 -1.87
N CYS A 56 20.88 1.56 -1.38
CA CYS A 56 21.94 1.35 -0.40
C CYS A 56 23.32 1.45 -1.08
N LEU A 57 24.22 2.26 -0.50
CA LEU A 57 25.56 2.55 -1.02
C LEU A 57 26.69 1.84 -0.26
N GLN A 58 26.38 0.92 0.65
CA GLN A 58 27.40 0.23 1.46
C GLN A 58 28.23 -0.78 0.64
N CYS A 59 27.66 -1.30 -0.44
CA CYS A 59 28.36 -2.18 -1.37
C CYS A 59 27.90 -1.91 -2.80
N ASN A 60 28.54 -2.58 -3.77
CA ASN A 60 28.27 -2.37 -5.19
C ASN A 60 26.97 -3.02 -5.69
N THR A 61 26.20 -3.69 -4.83
CA THR A 61 24.92 -4.32 -5.21
C THR A 61 23.83 -3.29 -5.49
N GLY A 62 23.86 -2.13 -4.82
CA GLY A 62 22.88 -1.06 -5.07
C GLY A 62 21.44 -1.44 -4.74
N CYS A 63 21.19 -2.10 -3.61
CA CYS A 63 19.86 -2.58 -3.24
C CYS A 63 18.84 -1.42 -3.18
N PRO A 64 17.66 -1.52 -3.84
CA PRO A 64 16.62 -0.50 -3.76
C PRO A 64 15.99 -0.49 -2.36
N THR A 65 15.82 0.71 -1.80
CA THR A 65 15.27 0.90 -0.46
C THR A 65 14.14 1.93 -0.48
N LYS A 66 13.11 1.67 0.34
CA LYS A 66 12.06 2.62 0.67
C LYS A 66 12.25 3.00 2.13
N VAL A 67 12.85 4.17 2.37
CA VAL A 67 13.17 4.66 3.71
C VAL A 67 12.09 5.60 4.22
N LYS A 68 11.90 5.60 5.53
CA LYS A 68 10.98 6.50 6.23
C LYS A 68 11.77 7.65 6.84
N ILE A 69 11.25 8.87 6.76
CA ILE A 69 11.88 10.06 7.33
C ILE A 69 11.02 10.57 8.49
N TYR A 70 11.65 10.83 9.63
CA TYR A 70 11.04 11.44 10.81
C TYR A 70 11.94 12.57 11.30
N GLU A 71 11.40 13.79 11.42
CA GLU A 71 12.15 14.98 11.88
C GLU A 71 13.48 15.22 11.13
N GLY A 72 13.53 14.86 9.84
CA GLY A 72 14.71 15.02 8.99
C GLY A 72 15.76 13.90 9.12
N ALA A 73 15.54 12.89 9.96
CA ALA A 73 16.38 11.70 10.08
C ALA A 73 15.69 10.46 9.49
N VAL A 74 16.49 9.48 9.06
CA VAL A 74 15.97 8.16 8.65
C VAL A 74 15.53 7.39 9.89
N ALA A 75 14.30 6.85 9.87
CA ALA A 75 13.69 6.08 10.95
C ALA A 75 13.44 4.61 10.57
#